data_AF-A0A8J9Y475-F1
#
_entry.id   AF-A0A8J9Y475-F1
#
_cell.length_a   1.000
_cell.length_b   1.000
_cell.length_c   1.000
_cell.angle_alpha   90.00
_cell.angle_beta   90.00
_cell.angle_gamma   90.00
#
_symmetry.space_group_name_H-M   'P 1'
#
loop_
_entity.id
_entity.type
_entity.pdbx_description
1 polymer ?
#
loop_
_entity_poly.entity_id
_entity_poly.type
_entity_poly.pdbx_seq_one_letter_code
_entity_poly.pdbx_strand_id
1 'polypeptide(L)'
;MVWSQAVATRAAALAAHAARLHDAARALDLAAAAARALRPPAGAAAGAGEQWAAAAALAAGEAEALRGAAAALRVRHAGASGAGAGGALRAAWLDALAAAPCPAELRLARRARALAERLRESWQHLVRDRATRALTYNDEQFHVLERITVAETGRRARALLQRAAPMARARADAIADWYKVAQTVYLQTQILDKDLSATELKVLALAARLQDAEHATRALVADAQAQSNTQKQETPIEKEKETRSRGAGAGARAGSAGAGAGGVGAAGAGVRALLAAHEDVAAAVAASSALVARLVRLTADAAP
;
A
#
# COMPACT_ATOMS: atom_id res chain seq x y z
N MET A 1 -1.81 -0.23 -19.67
CA MET A 1 -0.54 -0.27 -18.93
C MET A 1 -0.57 0.61 -17.69
N VAL A 2 -1.02 1.87 -17.79
CA VAL A 2 -1.06 2.85 -16.69
C VAL A 2 -1.66 2.31 -15.37
N TRP A 3 -2.80 1.61 -15.44
CA TRP A 3 -3.47 1.12 -14.23
C TRP A 3 -2.68 0.05 -13.47
N SER A 4 -2.07 -0.91 -14.18
CA SER A 4 -1.22 -1.93 -13.56
C SER A 4 0.01 -1.31 -12.89
N GLN A 5 0.58 -0.28 -13.49
CA GLN A 5 1.72 0.42 -12.92
C GLN A 5 1.32 1.19 -11.66
N ALA A 6 0.17 1.88 -11.69
CA ALA A 6 -0.39 2.58 -10.54
C ALA A 6 -0.68 1.64 -9.35
N VAL A 7 -1.23 0.45 -9.61
CA VAL A 7 -1.46 -0.55 -8.55
C VAL A 7 -0.14 -1.08 -7.98
N ALA A 8 0.87 -1.33 -8.83
CA ALA A 8 2.17 -1.82 -8.40
C ALA A 8 2.92 -0.76 -7.57
N THR A 9 2.97 0.50 -8.02
CA THR A 9 3.57 1.60 -7.26
C THR A 9 2.85 1.80 -5.94
N ARG A 10 1.53 1.66 -5.92
CA ARG A 10 0.74 1.72 -4.68
C ARG A 10 1.06 0.58 -3.73
N ALA A 11 1.14 -0.65 -4.21
CA ALA A 11 1.52 -1.80 -3.39
C ALA A 11 2.94 -1.67 -2.82
N ALA A 12 3.85 -1.02 -3.55
CA ALA A 12 5.17 -0.67 -3.05
C ALA A 12 5.11 0.43 -1.99
N ALA A 13 4.31 1.48 -2.20
CA ALA A 13 4.11 2.56 -1.23
C ALA A 13 3.53 2.05 0.09
N LEU A 14 2.52 1.17 0.04
CA LEU A 14 1.94 0.50 1.22
C LEU A 14 2.98 -0.30 2.00
N ALA A 15 3.80 -1.10 1.30
CA ALA A 15 4.84 -1.89 1.96
C ALA A 15 5.92 -1.00 2.58
N ALA A 16 6.32 0.08 1.90
CA ALA A 16 7.24 1.06 2.44
C ALA A 16 6.66 1.76 3.67
N HIS A 17 5.37 2.07 3.66
CA HIS A 17 4.68 2.68 4.80
C HIS A 17 4.63 1.74 6.01
N ALA A 18 4.33 0.46 5.77
CA ALA A 18 4.34 -0.55 6.82
C ALA A 18 5.75 -0.80 7.40
N ALA A 19 6.81 -0.67 6.59
CA ALA A 19 8.18 -0.68 7.09
C ALA A 19 8.44 0.50 8.04
N ARG A 20 8.06 1.73 7.64
CA ARG A 20 8.21 2.92 8.48
C ARG A 20 7.47 2.82 9.81
N LEU A 21 6.25 2.30 9.81
CA LEU A 21 5.48 2.07 11.05
C LEU A 21 6.15 1.09 11.99
N HIS A 22 6.72 0.02 11.44
CA HIS A 22 7.44 -0.96 12.23
C HIS A 22 8.71 -0.38 12.85
N ASP A 23 9.45 0.43 12.08
CA ASP A 23 10.63 1.14 12.58
C ASP A 23 10.25 2.14 13.68
N ALA A 24 9.14 2.87 13.52
CA ALA A 24 8.60 3.78 14.53
C ALA A 24 8.16 3.05 15.81
N ALA A 25 7.48 1.90 15.68
CA ALA A 25 7.12 1.06 16.82
C ALA A 25 8.37 0.62 17.60
N ARG A 26 9.41 0.18 16.88
CA ARG A 26 10.69 -0.22 17.48
C ARG A 26 11.38 0.94 18.20
N ALA A 27 11.34 2.15 17.65
CA ALA A 27 11.87 3.34 18.29
C ALA A 27 11.13 3.69 19.59
N LEU A 28 9.80 3.59 19.59
CA LEU A 28 8.98 3.79 20.79
C LEU A 28 9.27 2.76 21.89
N ASP A 29 9.47 1.49 21.53
CA ASP A 29 9.85 0.43 22.48
C ASP A 29 11.21 0.72 23.14
N LEU A 30 12.19 1.18 22.34
CA LEU A 30 13.51 1.57 22.86
C LEU A 30 13.41 2.79 23.78
N ALA A 31 12.61 3.79 23.43
CA ALA A 31 12.37 4.95 24.30
C ALA A 31 11.70 4.54 25.62
N ALA A 32 10.71 3.64 25.58
CA ALA A 32 10.07 3.08 26.76
C ALA A 32 11.05 2.34 27.66
N ALA A 33 11.98 1.56 27.07
CA ALA A 33 13.04 0.88 27.80
C ALA A 33 14.01 1.88 28.47
N ALA A 34 14.40 2.94 27.76
CA ALA A 34 15.28 3.98 28.29
C ALA A 34 14.65 4.75 29.46
N ALA A 35 13.37 5.14 29.36
CA ALA A 35 12.67 5.79 30.47
C ALA A 35 12.52 4.89 31.70
N ARG A 36 12.29 3.58 31.51
CA ARG A 36 12.28 2.63 32.63
C ARG A 36 13.64 2.55 33.33
N ALA A 37 14.74 2.59 32.58
CA ALA A 37 16.09 2.55 33.13
C ALA A 37 16.48 3.84 33.88
N LEU A 38 15.97 4.99 33.44
CA LEU A 38 16.20 6.30 34.06
C LEU A 38 15.33 6.58 35.29
N ARG A 39 14.32 5.73 35.56
CA ARG A 39 13.37 5.97 36.63
C ARG A 39 14.06 5.83 38.01
N PRO A 40 14.03 6.86 38.88
CA PRO A 40 14.56 6.75 40.22
C PRO A 40 13.74 5.73 41.05
N PRO A 41 14.36 5.03 42.02
CA PRO A 41 13.76 3.88 42.70
C PRO A 41 12.58 4.17 43.63
N ALA A 42 12.08 5.41 43.76
CA ALA A 42 10.90 5.68 44.58
C ALA A 42 10.10 6.90 44.11
N GLY A 43 8.80 6.69 43.84
CA GLY A 43 7.77 7.75 43.92
C GLY A 43 7.39 8.53 42.65
N ALA A 44 8.18 8.53 41.58
CA ALA A 44 7.86 9.34 40.39
C ALA A 44 7.10 8.55 39.30
N ALA A 45 6.05 9.21 38.76
CA ALA A 45 5.07 8.83 37.73
C ALA A 45 5.31 7.52 36.95
N ALA A 46 4.45 6.53 37.17
CA ALA A 46 4.46 5.25 36.43
C ALA A 46 3.97 5.35 34.98
N GLY A 47 3.33 6.46 34.58
CA GLY A 47 2.52 6.49 33.36
C GLY A 47 3.28 6.60 32.04
N ALA A 48 4.42 7.28 31.97
CA ALA A 48 5.04 7.61 30.68
C ALA A 48 5.58 6.38 29.93
N GLY A 49 6.25 5.46 30.64
CA GLY A 49 6.80 4.24 30.04
C GLY A 49 5.72 3.26 29.56
N GLU A 50 4.60 3.17 30.28
CA GLU A 50 3.44 2.36 29.88
C GLU A 50 2.74 2.96 28.65
N GLN A 51 2.60 4.28 28.60
CA GLN A 51 2.02 4.98 27.45
C GLN A 51 2.83 4.76 26.16
N TRP A 52 4.16 4.76 26.23
CA TRP A 52 5.01 4.54 25.06
C TRP A 52 5.00 3.08 24.58
N ALA A 53 5.00 2.12 25.50
CA ALA A 53 4.87 0.70 25.15
C ALA A 53 3.50 0.41 24.49
N ALA A 54 2.42 1.01 25.00
CA ALA A 54 1.10 0.91 24.39
C ALA A 54 1.05 1.54 22.99
N ALA A 55 1.70 2.69 22.79
CA ALA A 55 1.81 3.34 21.48
C ALA A 55 2.62 2.50 20.49
N ALA A 56 3.72 1.87 20.93
CA ALA A 56 4.53 0.97 20.13
C ALA A 56 3.73 -0.26 19.65
N ALA A 57 2.99 -0.89 20.57
CA ALA A 57 2.15 -2.04 20.25
C ALA A 57 1.06 -1.70 19.22
N LEU A 58 0.40 -0.54 19.37
CA LEU A 58 -0.57 -0.05 18.39
C LEU A 58 0.06 0.19 17.01
N ALA A 59 1.23 0.84 16.96
CA ALA A 59 1.95 1.09 15.71
C ALA A 59 2.38 -0.21 15.02
N ALA A 60 2.84 -1.22 15.78
CA ALA A 60 3.20 -2.52 15.26
C ALA A 60 1.99 -3.28 14.67
N GLY A 61 0.85 -3.25 15.36
CA GLY A 61 -0.39 -3.86 14.87
C GLY A 61 -0.88 -3.23 13.55
N GLU A 62 -0.86 -1.90 13.46
CA GLU A 62 -1.20 -1.18 12.21
C GLU A 62 -0.21 -1.48 11.08
N ALA A 63 1.08 -1.64 11.37
CA ALA A 63 2.09 -2.03 10.39
C ALA A 63 1.78 -3.42 9.79
N GLU A 64 1.43 -4.39 10.64
CA GLU A 64 1.10 -5.74 10.21
C GLU A 64 -0.18 -5.77 9.37
N ALA A 65 -1.22 -5.04 9.78
CA ALA A 65 -2.45 -4.87 9.03
C ALA A 65 -2.19 -4.31 7.62
N LEU A 66 -1.32 -3.29 7.50
CA LEU A 66 -0.94 -2.73 6.19
C LEU A 66 -0.14 -3.70 5.32
N ARG A 67 0.76 -4.51 5.90
CA ARG A 67 1.47 -5.56 5.14
C ARG A 67 0.48 -6.59 4.60
N GLY A 68 -0.46 -7.02 5.44
CA GLY A 68 -1.53 -7.93 5.04
C GLY A 68 -2.38 -7.35 3.90
N ALA A 69 -2.77 -6.08 4.01
CA ALA A 69 -3.53 -5.38 2.98
C ALA A 69 -2.74 -5.24 1.66
N ALA A 70 -1.45 -4.88 1.73
CA ALA A 70 -0.56 -4.79 0.57
C ALA A 70 -0.37 -6.14 -0.12
N ALA A 71 -0.19 -7.21 0.65
CA ALA A 71 -0.09 -8.58 0.13
C ALA A 71 -1.41 -9.00 -0.53
N ALA A 72 -2.55 -8.75 0.11
CA ALA A 72 -3.87 -9.06 -0.46
C ALA A 72 -4.17 -8.27 -1.74
N LEU A 73 -3.72 -7.01 -1.84
CA LEU A 73 -3.80 -6.24 -3.08
C LEU A 73 -2.90 -6.87 -4.16
N ARG A 74 -1.65 -7.22 -3.83
CA ARG A 74 -0.75 -7.87 -4.79
C ARG A 74 -1.33 -9.19 -5.28
N VAL A 75 -1.83 -10.06 -4.41
CA VAL A 75 -2.44 -11.33 -4.81
C VAL A 75 -3.65 -11.14 -5.72
N ARG A 76 -4.48 -10.12 -5.46
CA ARG A 76 -5.65 -9.82 -6.30
C ARG A 76 -5.29 -9.30 -7.69
N HIS A 77 -4.20 -8.53 -7.79
CA HIS A 77 -3.85 -7.84 -9.03
C HIS A 77 -2.71 -8.50 -9.82
N ALA A 78 -1.76 -9.14 -9.14
CA ALA A 78 -0.78 -10.02 -9.75
C ALA A 78 -1.49 -11.34 -10.09
N GLY A 79 -2.02 -11.44 -11.30
CA GLY A 79 -2.57 -12.70 -11.78
C GLY A 79 -1.54 -13.83 -11.63
N ALA A 80 -2.02 -15.07 -11.47
CA ALA A 80 -1.21 -16.26 -11.21
C ALA A 80 -0.11 -16.57 -12.25
N SER A 81 -0.02 -15.83 -13.36
CA SER A 81 0.86 -16.12 -14.49
C SER A 81 2.09 -15.21 -14.64
N GLY A 82 2.43 -14.37 -13.65
CA GLY A 82 3.57 -13.45 -13.76
C GLY A 82 3.37 -12.32 -14.79
N ALA A 83 2.21 -12.28 -15.46
CA ALA A 83 1.86 -11.30 -16.48
C ALA A 83 1.33 -9.98 -15.89
N GLY A 84 2.12 -9.31 -15.06
CA GLY A 84 1.86 -7.93 -14.57
C GLY A 84 0.57 -7.72 -13.74
N ALA A 85 0.52 -6.62 -12.98
CA ALA A 85 -0.55 -6.29 -12.03
C ALA A 85 -1.91 -5.85 -12.66
N GLY A 86 -2.17 -6.24 -13.90
CA GLY A 86 -3.48 -6.10 -14.58
C GLY A 86 -3.85 -7.34 -15.38
N GLY A 87 -3.09 -8.42 -15.23
CA GLY A 87 -3.23 -9.64 -16.02
C GLY A 87 -4.53 -10.37 -15.75
N ALA A 88 -4.99 -10.46 -14.50
CA ALA A 88 -6.15 -11.28 -14.15
C ALA A 88 -7.47 -10.77 -14.77
N LEU A 89 -7.80 -9.48 -14.57
CA LEU A 89 -9.03 -8.91 -15.14
C LEU A 89 -8.97 -8.85 -16.67
N ARG A 90 -7.79 -8.59 -17.23
CA ARG A 90 -7.59 -8.59 -18.69
C ARG A 90 -7.65 -10.01 -19.27
N ALA A 91 -7.12 -11.01 -18.57
CA ALA A 91 -7.23 -12.41 -18.96
C ALA A 91 -8.69 -12.83 -18.91
N ALA A 92 -9.40 -12.56 -17.81
CA ALA A 92 -10.83 -12.82 -17.69
C ALA A 92 -11.66 -12.12 -18.79
N TRP A 93 -11.27 -10.90 -19.20
CA TRP A 93 -11.87 -10.22 -20.35
C TRP A 93 -11.65 -11.00 -21.64
N LEU A 94 -10.41 -11.39 -21.92
CA LEU A 94 -10.06 -12.14 -23.12
C LEU A 94 -10.73 -13.51 -23.13
N ASP A 95 -10.80 -14.19 -21.99
CA ASP A 95 -11.49 -15.46 -21.82
C ASP A 95 -13.00 -15.30 -22.05
N ALA A 96 -13.62 -14.25 -21.52
CA ALA A 96 -15.02 -13.92 -21.77
C ALA A 96 -15.30 -13.63 -23.26
N LEU A 97 -14.37 -12.94 -23.95
CA LEU A 97 -14.46 -12.72 -25.38
C LEU A 97 -14.25 -13.99 -26.20
N ALA A 98 -13.36 -14.88 -25.77
CA ALA A 98 -13.07 -16.15 -26.43
C ALA A 98 -14.22 -17.16 -26.27
N ALA A 99 -14.89 -17.15 -25.12
CA ALA A 99 -16.04 -18.03 -24.84
C ALA A 99 -17.25 -17.75 -25.75
N ALA A 100 -17.39 -16.52 -26.27
CA ALA A 100 -18.52 -16.11 -27.10
C ALA A 100 -18.07 -15.45 -28.41
N PRO A 101 -18.04 -16.19 -29.54
CA PRO A 101 -17.57 -15.66 -30.82
C PRO A 101 -18.35 -14.44 -31.28
N CYS A 102 -17.66 -13.45 -31.86
CA CYS A 102 -18.32 -12.23 -32.30
C CYS A 102 -19.14 -12.48 -33.58
N PRO A 103 -20.44 -12.12 -33.62
CA PRO A 103 -21.22 -12.16 -34.86
C PRO A 103 -20.57 -11.36 -36.01
N ALA A 104 -19.80 -10.31 -35.70
CA ALA A 104 -19.09 -9.49 -36.68
C ALA A 104 -17.88 -10.21 -37.29
N GLU A 105 -17.10 -10.96 -36.51
CA GLU A 105 -15.97 -11.77 -36.99
C GLU A 105 -16.44 -12.84 -37.99
N LEU A 106 -17.61 -13.42 -37.72
CA LEU A 106 -18.26 -14.38 -38.61
C LEU A 106 -18.92 -13.74 -39.84
N ARG A 107 -18.85 -12.40 -39.97
CA ARG A 107 -19.44 -11.61 -41.06
C ARG A 107 -20.94 -11.89 -41.23
N LEU A 108 -21.66 -12.20 -40.14
CA LEU A 108 -23.08 -12.56 -40.20
C LEU A 108 -23.94 -11.40 -40.72
N ALA A 109 -23.61 -10.16 -40.31
CA ALA A 109 -24.30 -8.96 -40.81
C ALA A 109 -24.15 -8.79 -42.34
N ARG A 110 -22.95 -9.02 -42.88
CA ARG A 110 -22.70 -8.95 -44.34
C ARG A 110 -23.50 -10.02 -45.10
N ARG A 111 -23.56 -11.25 -44.56
CA ARG A 111 -24.36 -12.35 -45.14
C ARG A 111 -25.86 -12.05 -45.08
N ALA A 112 -26.35 -11.55 -43.95
CA ALA A 112 -27.75 -11.15 -43.78
C ALA A 112 -28.14 -10.05 -44.78
N ARG A 113 -27.26 -9.05 -44.95
CA ARG A 113 -27.45 -7.98 -45.94
C ARG A 113 -27.56 -8.53 -47.36
N ALA A 114 -26.67 -9.43 -47.77
CA ALA A 114 -26.72 -10.03 -49.10
C ALA A 114 -28.01 -10.86 -49.32
N LEU A 115 -28.51 -11.57 -48.30
CA LEU A 115 -29.78 -12.27 -48.38
C LEU A 115 -30.97 -11.30 -48.49
N ALA A 116 -30.93 -10.18 -47.77
CA ALA A 116 -31.96 -9.15 -47.84
C ALA A 116 -31.98 -8.43 -49.19
N GLU A 117 -30.81 -8.15 -49.77
CA GLU A 117 -30.68 -7.57 -51.12
C GLU A 117 -31.28 -8.53 -52.17
N ARG A 118 -30.96 -9.83 -52.12
CA ARG A 118 -31.58 -10.84 -53.00
C ARG A 118 -33.10 -10.94 -52.82
N LEU A 119 -33.59 -10.96 -51.58
CA LEU A 119 -35.03 -10.97 -51.31
C LEU A 119 -35.72 -9.74 -51.91
N ARG A 120 -35.09 -8.57 -51.83
CA ARG A 120 -35.60 -7.33 -52.41
C ARG A 120 -35.68 -7.42 -53.93
N GLU A 121 -34.63 -7.92 -54.58
CA GLU A 121 -34.59 -8.11 -56.04
C GLU A 121 -35.69 -9.06 -56.50
N SER A 122 -35.78 -10.27 -55.92
CA SER A 122 -36.82 -11.25 -56.23
C SER A 122 -38.23 -10.71 -55.98
N TRP A 123 -38.44 -9.98 -54.87
CA TRP A 123 -39.73 -9.35 -54.58
C TRP A 123 -40.12 -8.30 -55.63
N GLN A 124 -39.18 -7.50 -56.11
CA GLN A 124 -39.43 -6.53 -57.17
C GLN A 124 -39.87 -7.21 -58.47
N HIS A 125 -39.30 -8.37 -58.82
CA HIS A 125 -39.77 -9.17 -59.94
C HIS A 125 -41.23 -9.62 -59.75
N LEU A 126 -41.56 -10.23 -58.61
CA LEU A 126 -42.93 -10.67 -58.31
C LEU A 126 -43.95 -9.53 -58.34
N VAL A 127 -43.57 -8.33 -57.88
CA VAL A 127 -44.43 -7.13 -57.92
C VAL A 127 -44.67 -6.66 -59.36
N ARG A 128 -43.63 -6.69 -60.21
CA ARG A 128 -43.79 -6.36 -61.64
C ARG A 128 -44.70 -7.35 -62.33
N ASP A 129 -44.49 -8.65 -62.11
CA ASP A 129 -45.32 -9.71 -62.70
C ASP A 129 -46.79 -9.55 -62.31
N ARG A 130 -47.07 -9.24 -61.04
CA ARG A 130 -48.43 -9.00 -60.54
C ARG A 130 -49.14 -7.83 -61.26
N ALA A 131 -48.40 -6.83 -61.71
CA ALA A 131 -48.96 -5.69 -62.43
C ALA A 131 -49.31 -6.04 -63.89
N THR A 132 -48.75 -7.12 -64.45
CA THR A 132 -49.09 -7.64 -65.77
C THR A 132 -50.35 -8.50 -65.71
N ARG A 133 -51.32 -8.24 -66.59
CA ARG A 133 -52.62 -8.96 -66.58
C ARG A 133 -52.53 -10.41 -67.07
N ALA A 134 -51.53 -10.71 -67.90
CA ALA A 134 -51.24 -12.05 -68.40
C ALA A 134 -49.73 -12.17 -68.60
N LEU A 135 -49.13 -13.22 -68.04
CA LEU A 135 -47.72 -13.58 -68.19
C LEU A 135 -47.60 -14.55 -69.37
N THR A 136 -46.50 -14.50 -70.11
CA THR A 136 -46.22 -15.58 -71.08
C THR A 136 -45.90 -16.86 -70.31
N TYR A 137 -46.02 -18.02 -70.96
CA TYR A 137 -45.66 -19.31 -70.32
C TYR A 137 -44.25 -19.29 -69.70
N ASN A 138 -43.28 -18.65 -70.37
CA ASN A 138 -41.92 -18.53 -69.85
C ASN A 138 -41.86 -17.62 -68.60
N ASP A 139 -42.56 -16.49 -68.63
CA ASP A 139 -42.63 -15.59 -67.48
C ASP A 139 -43.37 -16.24 -66.29
N GLU A 140 -44.36 -17.09 -66.55
CA GLU A 140 -45.02 -17.89 -65.50
C GLU A 140 -44.04 -18.88 -64.84
N GLN A 141 -43.20 -19.55 -65.63
CA GLN A 141 -42.16 -20.43 -65.08
C GLN A 141 -41.14 -19.62 -64.25
N PHE A 142 -40.70 -18.47 -64.76
CA PHE A 142 -39.81 -17.57 -64.03
C PHE A 142 -40.45 -17.08 -62.72
N HIS A 143 -41.74 -16.70 -62.76
CA HIS A 143 -42.50 -16.30 -61.57
C HIS A 143 -42.53 -17.38 -60.49
N VAL A 144 -42.77 -18.64 -60.88
CA VAL A 144 -42.73 -19.79 -59.96
C VAL A 144 -41.34 -19.97 -59.36
N LEU A 145 -40.27 -19.85 -60.16
CA LEU A 145 -38.89 -19.94 -59.70
C LEU A 145 -38.53 -18.81 -58.72
N GLU A 146 -38.97 -17.58 -58.98
CA GLU A 146 -38.78 -16.45 -58.07
C GLU A 146 -39.50 -16.67 -56.73
N ARG A 147 -40.72 -17.22 -56.74
CA ARG A 147 -41.43 -17.60 -55.49
C ARG A 147 -40.66 -18.63 -54.68
N ILE A 148 -40.10 -19.65 -55.34
CA ILE A 148 -39.26 -20.66 -54.68
C ILE A 148 -37.99 -19.99 -54.11
N THR A 149 -37.36 -19.10 -54.88
CA THR A 149 -36.17 -18.35 -54.47
C THR A 149 -36.42 -17.45 -53.26
N VAL A 150 -37.55 -16.74 -53.22
CA VAL A 150 -37.96 -15.93 -52.05
C VAL A 150 -38.16 -16.81 -50.83
N ALA A 151 -38.89 -17.93 -50.96
CA ALA A 151 -39.13 -18.85 -49.85
C ALA A 151 -37.83 -19.43 -49.30
N GLU A 152 -36.92 -19.88 -50.16
CA GLU A 152 -35.63 -20.44 -49.77
C GLU A 152 -34.69 -19.39 -49.16
N THR A 153 -34.58 -18.22 -49.77
CA THR A 153 -33.75 -17.11 -49.23
C THR A 153 -34.28 -16.63 -47.89
N GLY A 154 -35.61 -16.59 -47.71
CA GLY A 154 -36.26 -16.29 -46.44
C GLY A 154 -35.93 -17.32 -45.35
N ARG A 155 -35.98 -18.63 -45.68
CA ARG A 155 -35.55 -19.70 -44.75
C ARG A 155 -34.09 -19.53 -44.32
N ARG A 156 -33.18 -19.26 -45.27
CA ARG A 156 -31.75 -19.03 -44.99
C ARG A 156 -31.52 -17.81 -44.11
N ALA A 157 -32.21 -16.70 -44.39
CA ALA A 157 -32.11 -15.49 -43.58
C ALA A 157 -32.60 -15.73 -42.14
N ARG A 158 -33.74 -16.42 -41.98
CA ARG A 158 -34.27 -16.80 -40.67
C ARG A 158 -33.30 -17.69 -39.90
N ALA A 159 -32.75 -18.73 -40.53
CA ALA A 159 -31.78 -19.62 -39.91
C ALA A 159 -30.52 -18.86 -39.45
N LEU A 160 -30.05 -17.90 -40.26
CA LEU A 160 -28.92 -17.04 -39.90
C LEU A 160 -29.23 -16.21 -38.64
N LEU A 161 -30.41 -15.58 -38.57
CA LEU A 161 -30.84 -14.79 -37.41
C LEU A 161 -31.00 -15.66 -36.15
N GLN A 162 -31.61 -16.83 -36.28
CA GLN A 162 -31.78 -17.80 -35.19
C GLN A 162 -30.44 -18.27 -34.62
N ARG A 163 -29.39 -18.35 -35.45
CA ARG A 163 -28.02 -18.62 -35.00
C ARG A 163 -27.36 -17.40 -34.36
N ALA A 164 -27.54 -16.20 -34.93
CA ALA A 164 -26.85 -14.99 -34.48
C ALA A 164 -27.35 -14.49 -33.11
N ALA A 165 -28.66 -14.58 -32.85
CA ALA A 165 -29.28 -14.10 -31.61
C ALA A 165 -28.69 -14.72 -30.33
N PRO A 166 -28.60 -16.06 -30.15
CA PRO A 166 -28.02 -16.65 -28.96
C PRO A 166 -26.53 -16.33 -28.81
N MET A 167 -25.78 -16.17 -29.91
CA MET A 167 -24.36 -15.78 -29.85
C MET A 167 -24.19 -14.35 -29.33
N ALA A 168 -25.00 -13.42 -29.83
CA ALA A 168 -24.99 -12.04 -29.34
C ALA A 168 -25.39 -11.98 -27.86
N ARG A 169 -26.39 -12.78 -27.46
CA ARG A 169 -26.82 -12.88 -26.07
C ARG A 169 -25.73 -13.44 -25.15
N ALA A 170 -25.14 -14.57 -25.52
CA ALA A 170 -24.04 -15.18 -24.75
C ALA A 170 -22.86 -14.23 -24.58
N ARG A 171 -22.51 -13.45 -25.62
CA ARG A 171 -21.46 -12.45 -25.53
C ARG A 171 -21.84 -11.29 -24.60
N ALA A 172 -23.09 -10.82 -24.65
CA ALA A 172 -23.57 -9.77 -23.76
C ALA A 172 -23.54 -10.24 -22.28
N ASP A 173 -23.98 -11.47 -22.02
CA ASP A 173 -23.96 -12.07 -20.68
C ASP A 173 -22.52 -12.22 -20.16
N ALA A 174 -21.58 -12.70 -21.00
CA ALA A 174 -20.16 -12.79 -20.63
C ALA A 174 -19.52 -11.44 -20.30
N ILE A 175 -19.84 -10.39 -21.08
CA ILE A 175 -19.40 -9.02 -20.80
C ILE A 175 -19.99 -8.50 -19.49
N ALA A 176 -21.26 -8.79 -19.23
CA ALA A 176 -21.93 -8.37 -18.00
C ALA A 176 -21.31 -9.03 -16.76
N ASP A 177 -20.99 -10.31 -16.82
CA ASP A 177 -20.33 -11.02 -15.72
C ASP A 177 -18.90 -10.52 -15.49
N TRP A 178 -18.15 -10.28 -16.56
CA TRP A 178 -16.84 -9.63 -16.44
C TRP A 178 -16.95 -8.24 -15.80
N TYR A 179 -17.95 -7.44 -16.17
CA TYR A 179 -18.15 -6.11 -15.61
C TYR A 179 -18.47 -6.15 -14.11
N LYS A 180 -19.26 -7.11 -13.63
CA LYS A 180 -19.52 -7.30 -12.19
C LYS A 180 -18.21 -7.52 -11.43
N VAL A 181 -17.34 -8.39 -11.94
CA VAL A 181 -16.02 -8.66 -11.34
C VAL A 181 -15.15 -7.39 -11.36
N ALA A 182 -15.11 -6.69 -12.50
CA ALA A 182 -14.38 -5.43 -12.63
C ALA A 182 -14.85 -4.37 -11.61
N GLN A 183 -16.17 -4.25 -11.42
CA GLN A 183 -16.77 -3.33 -10.46
C GLN A 183 -16.41 -3.68 -9.02
N THR A 184 -16.41 -4.97 -8.66
CA THR A 184 -15.96 -5.41 -7.34
C THR A 184 -14.49 -5.05 -7.10
N VAL A 185 -13.61 -5.31 -8.07
CA VAL A 185 -12.18 -4.96 -7.98
C VAL A 185 -12.00 -3.44 -7.83
N TYR A 186 -12.77 -2.66 -8.59
CA TYR A 186 -12.74 -1.19 -8.50
C TYR A 186 -13.15 -0.70 -7.11
N LEU A 187 -14.27 -1.17 -6.57
CA LEU A 187 -14.74 -0.79 -5.23
C LEU A 187 -13.74 -1.20 -4.13
N GLN A 188 -13.18 -2.41 -4.22
CA GLN A 188 -12.14 -2.85 -3.29
C GLN A 188 -10.89 -1.96 -3.35
N THR A 189 -10.51 -1.50 -4.55
CA THR A 189 -9.41 -0.55 -4.72
C THR A 189 -9.74 0.78 -4.05
N GLN A 190 -10.96 1.30 -4.23
CA GLN A 190 -11.42 2.54 -3.59
C GLN A 190 -11.48 2.47 -2.05
N ILE A 191 -11.85 1.31 -1.50
CA ILE A 191 -11.84 1.11 -0.05
C ILE A 191 -10.41 1.14 0.46
N LEU A 192 -9.52 0.38 -0.18
CA LEU A 192 -8.10 0.38 0.19
C LEU A 192 -7.46 1.76 0.05
N ASP A 193 -7.91 2.55 -0.93
CA ASP A 193 -7.55 3.95 -1.12
C ASP A 193 -7.79 4.77 0.15
N LYS A 194 -9.00 4.67 0.70
CA LYS A 194 -9.41 5.37 1.92
C LYS A 194 -8.67 4.83 3.15
N ASP A 195 -8.51 3.51 3.25
CA ASP A 195 -7.80 2.87 4.36
C ASP A 195 -6.33 3.31 4.41
N LEU A 196 -5.69 3.45 3.23
CA LEU A 196 -4.32 3.97 3.14
C LEU A 196 -4.23 5.41 3.64
N SER A 197 -5.08 6.31 3.14
CA SER A 197 -5.07 7.72 3.57
C SER A 197 -5.37 7.87 5.07
N ALA A 198 -6.28 7.06 5.60
CA ALA A 198 -6.56 7.02 7.03
C ALA A 198 -5.34 6.56 7.84
N THR A 199 -4.62 5.56 7.34
CA THR A 199 -3.42 5.06 8.02
C THR A 199 -2.27 6.06 7.94
N GLU A 200 -2.06 6.71 6.79
CA GLU A 200 -1.08 7.78 6.63
C GLU A 200 -1.28 8.90 7.66
N LEU A 201 -2.53 9.31 7.89
CA LEU A 201 -2.86 10.29 8.92
C LEU A 201 -2.51 9.80 10.34
N LYS A 202 -2.83 8.53 10.67
CA LYS A 202 -2.46 7.93 11.96
C LYS A 202 -0.94 7.92 12.16
N VAL A 203 -0.17 7.60 11.12
CA VAL A 203 1.30 7.57 11.19
C VAL A 203 1.88 8.95 11.40
N LEU A 204 1.36 9.97 10.71
CA LEU A 204 1.76 11.35 10.92
C LEU A 204 1.45 11.81 12.36
N ALA A 205 0.28 11.44 12.90
CA ALA A 205 -0.08 11.74 14.27
C ALA A 205 0.83 11.05 15.30
N LEU A 206 1.19 9.77 15.07
CA LEU A 206 2.15 9.05 15.90
C LEU A 206 3.56 9.64 15.82
N ALA A 207 4.00 10.04 14.63
CA ALA A 207 5.28 10.69 14.42
C ALA A 207 5.37 12.03 15.19
N ALA A 208 4.32 12.86 15.14
CA ALA A 208 4.25 14.10 15.92
C ALA A 208 4.35 13.83 17.43
N ARG A 209 3.59 12.84 17.94
CA ARG A 209 3.65 12.46 19.37
C ARG A 209 5.02 11.92 19.79
N LEU A 210 5.70 11.18 18.92
CA LEU A 210 7.07 10.71 19.16
C LEU A 210 8.03 11.90 19.24
N GLN A 211 7.91 12.87 18.33
CA GLN A 211 8.73 14.07 18.33
C GLN A 211 8.51 14.90 19.60
N ASP A 212 7.27 15.07 20.06
CA ASP A 212 6.96 15.74 21.33
C ASP A 212 7.59 15.01 22.52
N ALA A 213 7.51 13.67 22.54
CA ALA A 213 8.13 12.85 23.57
C ALA A 213 9.66 12.96 23.54
N GLU A 214 10.27 12.98 22.37
CA GLU A 214 11.71 13.20 22.18
C GLU A 214 12.13 14.56 22.73
N HIS A 215 11.40 15.63 22.40
CA HIS A 215 11.66 16.96 22.95
C HIS A 215 11.53 16.99 24.48
N ALA A 216 10.49 16.36 25.04
CA ALA A 216 10.32 16.26 26.49
C ALA A 216 11.47 15.49 27.18
N THR A 217 11.90 14.37 26.60
CA THR A 217 13.05 13.62 27.15
C THR A 217 14.35 14.40 27.08
N ARG A 218 14.62 15.11 25.97
CA ARG A 218 15.78 15.99 25.85
C ARG A 218 15.78 17.09 26.91
N ALA A 219 14.64 17.70 27.19
CA ALA A 219 14.51 18.70 28.25
C ALA A 219 14.85 18.11 29.63
N LEU A 220 14.29 16.94 29.97
CA LEU A 220 14.59 16.25 31.23
C LEU A 220 16.07 15.87 31.37
N VAL A 221 16.71 15.43 30.28
CA VAL A 221 18.15 15.12 30.26
C VAL A 221 18.99 16.39 30.49
N ALA A 222 18.64 17.49 29.82
CA ALA A 222 19.32 18.77 29.98
C ALA A 222 19.18 19.29 31.43
N ASP A 223 18.00 19.21 32.03
CA ASP A 223 17.75 19.61 33.42
C ASP A 223 18.55 18.75 34.41
N ALA A 224 18.59 17.43 34.20
CA ALA A 224 19.38 16.52 35.02
C ALA A 224 20.90 16.79 34.92
N GLN A 225 21.39 17.11 33.71
CA GLN A 225 22.77 17.52 33.49
C GLN A 225 23.08 18.85 34.21
N ALA A 226 22.17 19.83 34.13
CA ALA A 226 22.32 21.10 34.84
C ALA A 226 22.39 20.89 36.37
N GLN A 227 21.50 20.07 36.93
CA GLN A 227 21.52 19.73 38.36
C GLN A 227 22.83 19.05 38.78
N SER A 228 23.34 18.11 37.98
CA SER A 228 24.62 17.45 38.25
C SER A 228 25.80 18.44 38.22
N ASN A 229 25.77 19.43 37.32
CA ASN A 229 26.80 20.46 37.24
C ASN A 229 26.74 21.42 38.44
N THR A 230 25.56 21.82 38.91
CA THR A 230 25.40 22.65 40.11
C THR A 230 25.93 21.95 41.37
N GLN A 231 25.61 20.65 41.56
CA GLN A 231 26.13 19.87 42.70
C GLN A 231 27.66 19.78 42.73
N LYS A 232 28.33 19.75 41.58
CA LYS A 232 29.80 19.76 41.50
C LYS A 232 30.38 21.11 41.89
N GLN A 233 29.68 22.21 41.66
CA GLN A 233 30.17 23.55 41.99
C GLN A 233 30.02 23.91 43.47
N GLU A 234 29.10 23.30 44.21
CA GLU A 234 28.87 23.60 45.63
C GLU A 234 29.82 22.87 46.60
N THR A 235 30.63 21.92 46.14
CA THR A 235 31.56 21.12 46.97
C THR A 235 33.04 21.58 47.15
N PRO A 236 33.55 22.70 46.60
CA PRO A 236 34.98 23.05 46.79
C PRO A 236 35.36 23.74 48.12
N ILE A 237 34.46 24.46 48.82
CA ILE A 237 34.91 25.46 49.81
C ILE A 237 35.02 24.93 51.26
N GLU A 238 34.32 23.86 51.63
CA GLU A 238 34.40 23.34 53.01
C GLU A 238 35.57 22.37 53.26
N LYS A 239 36.21 21.82 52.22
CA LYS A 239 37.35 20.88 52.43
C LYS A 239 38.70 21.54 52.69
N GLU A 240 38.85 22.86 52.51
CA GLU A 240 40.10 23.56 52.87
C GLU A 240 40.18 23.98 54.35
N LYS A 241 39.08 23.93 55.12
CA LYS A 241 39.11 24.26 56.55
C LYS A 241 39.35 23.06 57.48
N GLU A 242 39.17 21.82 57.02
CA GLU A 242 39.34 20.63 57.87
C GLU A 242 40.73 19.98 57.76
N THR A 243 41.53 20.29 56.74
CA THR A 243 42.91 19.78 56.62
C THR A 243 43.96 20.61 57.38
N ARG A 244 43.56 21.70 58.05
CA ARG A 244 44.48 22.50 58.91
C ARG A 244 44.47 22.12 60.40
N SER A 245 43.65 21.17 60.88
CA SER A 245 43.53 20.86 62.32
C SER A 245 44.06 19.50 62.79
N ARG A 246 44.65 18.68 61.90
CA ARG A 246 45.30 17.40 62.25
C ARG A 246 46.57 17.23 61.42
N GLY A 247 47.80 17.32 61.91
CA GLY A 247 48.36 17.58 63.23
C GLY A 247 49.88 17.51 63.09
N ALA A 248 50.60 18.26 63.93
CA ALA A 248 52.00 17.97 64.23
C ALA A 248 52.08 16.58 64.89
N GLY A 249 52.78 15.64 64.27
CA GLY A 249 52.93 14.28 64.80
C GLY A 249 53.84 13.44 63.93
N ALA A 250 55.14 13.52 64.20
CA ALA A 250 56.17 12.69 63.60
C ALA A 250 56.00 11.21 63.97
N GLY A 251 56.23 10.31 63.02
CA GLY A 251 56.29 8.87 63.29
C GLY A 251 56.42 8.03 62.02
N ALA A 252 57.64 7.58 61.74
CA ALA A 252 58.03 6.76 60.60
C ALA A 252 57.39 5.35 60.60
N ARG A 253 57.06 4.83 59.42
CA ARG A 253 57.65 3.57 58.87
C ARG A 253 57.05 3.17 57.51
N ALA A 254 57.99 2.97 56.60
CA ALA A 254 58.08 1.98 55.51
C ALA A 254 56.82 1.23 55.03
N GLY A 255 56.63 1.31 53.71
CA GLY A 255 56.51 0.13 52.85
C GLY A 255 55.11 -0.39 52.60
N SER A 256 54.55 -0.07 51.43
CA SER A 256 53.72 -0.99 50.64
C SER A 256 53.33 -0.33 49.33
N ALA A 257 53.87 -0.85 48.23
CA ALA A 257 53.40 -0.57 46.87
C ALA A 257 51.97 -1.11 46.71
N GLY A 258 50.98 -0.23 46.77
CA GLY A 258 49.58 -0.54 46.46
C GLY A 258 49.19 0.18 45.18
N ALA A 259 48.96 -0.58 44.12
CA ALA A 259 48.43 -0.10 42.86
C ALA A 259 47.15 0.72 43.09
N GLY A 260 47.21 2.01 42.82
CA GLY A 260 46.06 2.91 42.86
C GLY A 260 45.13 2.60 41.70
N ALA A 261 44.28 1.59 41.87
CA ALA A 261 43.05 1.47 41.12
C ALA A 261 42.18 2.66 41.51
N GLY A 262 42.30 3.75 40.73
CA GLY A 262 41.39 4.88 40.78
C GLY A 262 39.98 4.35 40.50
N GLY A 263 39.28 3.99 41.56
CA GLY A 263 37.93 3.50 41.53
C GLY A 263 37.06 4.59 40.94
N VAL A 264 36.83 4.52 39.63
CA VAL A 264 35.72 5.22 39.00
C VAL A 264 34.47 4.66 39.68
N GLY A 265 33.95 5.40 40.65
CA GLY A 265 32.77 4.99 41.41
C GLY A 265 31.68 4.54 40.44
N ALA A 266 30.98 3.46 40.78
CA ALA A 266 29.96 2.83 39.94
C ALA A 266 28.91 3.84 39.40
N ALA A 267 28.71 4.97 40.09
CA ALA A 267 27.89 6.09 39.63
C ALA A 267 28.36 6.74 38.31
N GLY A 268 29.67 6.83 38.05
CA GLY A 268 30.22 7.44 36.84
C GLY A 268 30.17 6.52 35.61
N ALA A 269 30.17 5.20 35.82
CA ALA A 269 30.06 4.23 34.73
C ALA A 269 28.64 4.23 34.13
N GLY A 270 27.61 4.33 34.96
CA GLY A 270 26.21 4.41 34.50
C GLY A 270 25.93 5.65 33.65
N VAL A 271 26.43 6.83 34.05
CA VAL A 271 26.24 8.08 33.29
C VAL A 271 26.94 8.02 31.93
N ARG A 272 28.15 7.45 31.84
CA ARG A 272 28.84 7.30 30.55
C ARG A 272 28.16 6.30 29.62
N ALA A 273 27.65 5.19 30.16
CA ALA A 273 26.85 4.25 29.36
C ALA A 273 25.56 4.89 28.85
N LEU A 274 24.92 5.75 29.65
CA LEU A 274 23.72 6.47 29.26
C LEU A 274 23.99 7.53 28.18
N LEU A 275 25.10 8.26 28.30
CA LEU A 275 25.53 9.22 27.28
C LEU A 275 25.88 8.53 25.96
N ALA A 276 26.58 7.40 26.01
CA ALA A 276 26.87 6.59 24.82
C ALA A 276 25.58 6.08 24.15
N ALA A 277 24.63 5.56 24.94
CA ALA A 277 23.33 5.14 24.41
C ALA A 277 22.53 6.33 23.83
N HIS A 278 22.66 7.53 24.40
CA HIS A 278 22.05 8.74 23.86
C HIS A 278 22.67 9.17 22.53
N GLU A 279 23.99 9.07 22.39
CA GLU A 279 24.69 9.32 21.11
C GLU A 279 24.27 8.31 20.04
N ASP A 280 24.13 7.03 20.39
CA ASP A 280 23.65 5.99 19.47
C ASP A 280 22.22 6.28 18.99
N VAL A 281 21.32 6.67 19.90
CA VAL A 281 19.94 7.07 19.55
C VAL A 281 19.93 8.34 18.71
N ALA A 282 20.73 9.35 19.05
CA ALA A 282 20.83 10.58 18.28
C ALA A 282 21.35 10.32 16.85
N ALA A 283 22.34 9.43 16.70
CA ALA A 283 22.86 9.01 15.40
C ALA A 283 21.79 8.26 14.59
N ALA A 284 21.02 7.38 15.22
CA ALA A 284 19.93 6.65 14.56
C ALA A 284 18.79 7.59 14.09
N VAL A 285 18.44 8.60 14.90
CA VAL A 285 17.45 9.63 14.55
C VAL A 285 17.96 10.52 13.42
N ALA A 286 19.22 10.94 13.44
CA ALA A 286 19.83 11.72 12.36
C ALA A 286 19.88 10.94 11.03
N ALA A 287 20.17 9.64 11.08
CA ALA A 287 20.10 8.77 9.91
C ALA A 287 18.67 8.66 9.37
N SER A 288 17.68 8.51 10.27
CA SER A 288 16.26 8.42 9.91
C SER A 288 15.73 9.72 9.31
N SER A 289 16.08 10.87 9.88
CA SER A 289 15.67 12.19 9.37
C SER A 289 16.30 12.50 8.00
N ALA A 290 17.56 12.12 7.78
CA ALA A 290 18.21 12.24 6.48
C ALA A 290 17.52 11.37 5.41
N LEU A 291 17.05 10.18 5.78
CA LEU A 291 16.33 9.26 4.90
C LEU A 291 14.94 9.83 4.54
N VAL A 292 14.22 10.39 5.52
CA VAL A 292 12.96 11.12 5.30
C VAL A 292 13.17 12.32 4.37
N ALA A 293 14.22 13.12 4.57
CA ALA A 293 14.52 14.27 3.71
C ALA A 293 14.81 13.86 2.26
N ARG A 294 15.54 12.75 2.04
CA ARG A 294 15.76 12.21 0.69
C ARG A 294 14.46 11.74 0.04
N LEU A 295 13.59 11.08 0.81
CA LEU A 295 12.30 10.63 0.28
C LEU A 295 11.39 11.79 -0.09
N VAL A 296 11.34 12.86 0.73
CA VAL A 296 10.59 14.08 0.41
C VAL A 296 11.06 14.68 -0.93
N ARG A 297 12.38 14.76 -1.15
CA ARG A 297 12.94 15.19 -2.43
C ARG A 297 12.52 14.30 -3.59
N LEU A 298 12.67 12.98 -3.45
CA LEU A 298 12.27 12.03 -4.49
C LEU A 298 10.77 12.08 -4.80
N THR A 299 9.92 12.34 -3.81
CA THR A 299 8.48 12.52 -4.03
C THR A 299 8.14 13.85 -4.69
N ALA A 300 8.89 14.91 -4.40
CA ALA A 300 8.73 16.20 -5.07
C ALA A 300 9.15 16.13 -6.54
N ASP A 301 10.22 15.39 -6.84
CA ASP A 301 10.72 15.19 -8.21
C ASP A 301 9.82 14.24 -9.04
N ALA A 302 9.00 13.41 -8.39
CA ALA A 302 8.09 12.47 -9.04
C ALA A 302 6.66 13.01 -9.23
N ALA A 303 6.35 14.19 -8.69
CA ALA A 303 5.08 14.86 -8.91
C ALA A 303 5.11 15.57 -10.30
N PRO A 304 4.21 15.22 -11.23
CA PRO A 304 4.17 15.79 -12.58
C PRO A 304 3.69 17.25 -12.61
#